data_AF-A0A379WSX3-F1
#
_entry.id   AF-A0A379WSX3-F1
#
_cell.length_a   1.000
_cell.length_b   1.000
_cell.length_c   1.000
_cell.angle_alpha   90.00
_cell.angle_beta   90.00
_cell.angle_gamma   90.00
#
_symmetry.space_group_name_H-M   'P 1'
#
loop_
_entity.id
_entity.type
_entity.pdbx_description
1 polymer ?
#
loop_
_entity_poly.entity_id
_entity_poly.type
_entity_poly.pdbx_seq_one_letter_code
_entity_poly.pdbx_strand_id
1 'polypeptide(L)'
;MLADPLLDMVVLDELTYMVAYDYLPLEEVISALNARPGHQTVIITGRGCHRDILDLADTVSELRPVKHAFDAGVKAQMGIDY
;
A
#
# COMPACT_ATOMS: atom_id res chain seq x y z
N MET A 1 13.65 -4.05 5.80
CA MET A 1 13.37 -4.19 4.34
C MET A 1 13.67 -2.90 3.59
N LEU A 2 12.97 -1.78 3.84
CA LEU A 2 13.21 -0.54 3.07
C LEU A 2 14.64 0.02 3.18
N ALA A 3 15.36 -0.27 4.27
CA ALA A 3 16.76 0.12 4.44
C ALA A 3 17.77 -0.89 3.84
N ASP A 4 17.31 -2.01 3.29
CA ASP A 4 18.19 -3.06 2.77
C ASP A 4 18.54 -2.77 1.29
N PRO A 5 19.81 -2.45 0.96
CA PRO A 5 20.22 -2.13 -0.40
C PRO A 5 20.26 -3.35 -1.34
N LEU A 6 20.15 -4.58 -0.81
CA LEU A 6 20.14 -5.80 -1.62
C LEU A 6 18.77 -6.11 -2.23
N LEU A 7 17.71 -5.39 -1.80
CA LEU A 7 16.37 -5.55 -2.33
C LEU A 7 16.11 -4.52 -3.43
N ASP A 8 15.91 -5.00 -4.66
CA ASP A 8 15.53 -4.15 -5.80
C ASP A 8 14.06 -3.74 -5.76
N MET A 9 13.20 -4.54 -5.12
CA MET A 9 11.76 -4.32 -5.07
C MET A 9 11.16 -4.73 -3.73
N VAL A 10 10.28 -3.87 -3.21
CA VAL A 10 9.49 -4.13 -1.99
C VAL A 10 8.01 -3.87 -2.29
N VAL A 11 7.15 -4.85 -2.01
CA VAL A 11 5.69 -4.69 -2.10
C VAL A 11 5.13 -4.59 -0.68
N LEU A 12 4.50 -3.45 -0.39
CA LEU A 12 3.81 -3.18 0.86
C LEU A 12 2.31 -3.37 0.61
N ASP A 13 1.86 -4.59 0.82
CA ASP A 13 0.47 -4.96 0.56
C ASP A 13 -0.47 -4.38 1.63
N GLU A 14 -1.50 -3.66 1.18
CA GLU A 14 -2.56 -3.06 2.01
C GLU A 14 -2.06 -2.07 3.09
N LEU A 15 -0.89 -1.46 2.86
CA LEU A 15 -0.31 -0.47 3.77
C LEU A 15 -1.24 0.73 4.01
N THR A 16 -2.05 1.09 3.02
CA THR A 16 -2.90 2.29 3.12
C THR A 16 -3.88 2.21 4.29
N TYR A 17 -4.35 1.01 4.68
CA TYR A 17 -5.20 0.85 5.86
C TYR A 17 -4.45 1.09 7.17
N MET A 18 -3.17 0.72 7.24
CA MET A 18 -2.37 0.94 8.45
C MET A 18 -2.22 2.42 8.76
N VAL A 19 -2.09 3.23 7.71
CA VAL A 19 -2.05 4.69 7.84
C VAL A 19 -3.45 5.27 8.06
N ALA A 20 -4.44 4.84 7.27
CA ALA A 20 -5.79 5.39 7.34
C ALA A 20 -6.53 5.09 8.65
N TYR A 21 -6.17 4.01 9.35
CA TYR A 21 -6.73 3.65 10.65
C TYR A 21 -5.82 4.01 11.82
N ASP A 22 -4.82 4.87 11.60
CA ASP A 22 -3.88 5.35 12.63
C ASP A 22 -3.13 4.23 13.37
N TYR A 23 -2.99 3.04 12.76
CA TYR A 23 -2.16 1.95 13.29
C TYR A 23 -0.67 2.19 13.06
N LEU A 24 -0.33 2.96 12.03
CA LEU A 24 1.03 3.35 11.68
C LEU A 24 1.07 4.86 11.39
N PRO A 25 1.92 5.64 12.09
CA PRO A 25 2.04 7.08 11.85
C PRO A 25 2.48 7.37 10.41
N LEU A 26 1.78 8.29 9.75
CA LEU A 26 2.11 8.72 8.39
C LEU A 26 3.56 9.22 8.27
N GLU A 27 4.03 10.01 9.24
CA GLU A 27 5.38 10.57 9.25
C GLU A 27 6.47 9.49 9.23
N GLU A 28 6.23 8.37 9.92
CA GLU A 28 7.16 7.24 9.97
C GLU A 28 7.25 6.57 8.60
N VAL A 29 6.10 6.39 7.93
CA VAL A 29 6.02 5.85 6.57
C VAL A 29 6.76 6.75 5.58
N ILE A 30 6.48 8.05 5.58
CA ILE A 30 7.10 9.02 4.67
C ILE A 30 8.61 9.09 4.91
N SER A 31 9.05 9.09 6.17
CA SER A 31 10.47 9.09 6.53
C SER A 31 11.17 7.83 6.01
N ALA A 32 10.58 6.64 6.24
CA ALA A 32 11.13 5.38 5.78
C ALA A 32 11.19 5.28 4.25
N LEU A 33 10.16 5.77 3.54
CA LEU A 33 10.16 5.83 2.09
C LEU A 33 11.26 6.75 1.58
N ASN A 34 11.45 7.93 2.16
CA ASN A 34 12.50 8.87 1.73
C ASN A 34 13.92 8.38 2.04
N ALA A 35 14.11 7.59 3.10
CA ALA A 35 15.41 7.07 3.51
C ALA A 35 15.87 5.82 2.73
N ARG A 36 15.01 5.25 1.88
CA ARG A 36 15.30 4.02 1.13
C ARG A 36 16.41 4.23 0.07
N PRO A 37 17.14 3.17 -0.33
CA PRO A 37 18.05 3.21 -1.46
C PRO A 37 17.34 3.69 -2.73
N GLY A 38 17.95 4.62 -3.48
CA GLY A 38 17.30 5.25 -4.63
C GLY A 38 16.98 4.33 -5.81
N HIS A 39 17.63 3.15 -5.91
CA HIS A 39 17.33 2.15 -6.93
C HIS A 39 16.15 1.24 -6.57
N GLN A 40 15.72 1.23 -5.31
CA GLN A 40 14.68 0.33 -4.84
C GLN A 40 13.30 0.81 -5.29
N THR A 41 12.60 -0.07 -6.00
CA THR A 41 11.18 0.13 -6.37
C THR A 41 10.29 -0.28 -5.20
N VAL A 42 9.40 0.62 -4.77
CA VAL A 42 8.42 0.33 -3.71
C VAL A 42 7.03 0.40 -4.32
N ILE A 43 6.27 -0.69 -4.19
CA ILE A 43 4.85 -0.74 -4.57
C ILE A 43 4.02 -0.74 -3.30
N ILE A 44 3.10 0.21 -3.21
CA ILE A 44 2.13 0.30 -2.12
C ILE A 44 0.77 -0.03 -2.70
N THR A 45 0.07 -1.00 -2.09
CA THR A 45 -1.31 -1.34 -2.49
C THR A 45 -2.30 -0.94 -1.40
N GLY A 46 -3.56 -0.87 -1.80
CA GLY A 46 -4.70 -0.71 -0.93
C GLY A 46 -5.67 0.37 -1.40
N ARG A 47 -6.55 0.81 -0.50
CA ARG A 47 -7.62 1.77 -0.78
C ARG A 47 -7.45 3.06 0.01
N GLY A 48 -7.90 4.17 -0.58
CA GLY A 48 -7.92 5.47 0.11
C GLY A 48 -6.53 5.93 0.57
N CYS A 49 -5.51 5.78 -0.27
CA CYS A 49 -4.14 6.16 0.06
C CYS A 49 -4.07 7.62 0.53
N HIS A 50 -3.30 7.89 1.59
CA HIS A 50 -3.13 9.22 2.12
C HIS A 50 -2.52 10.15 1.05
N ARG A 51 -3.02 11.39 0.98
CA ARG A 51 -2.61 12.36 -0.06
C ARG A 51 -1.10 12.54 -0.13
N ASP A 52 -0.44 12.66 1.02
CA ASP A 52 1.02 12.85 1.06
C ASP A 52 1.81 11.67 0.49
N ILE A 53 1.28 10.44 0.59
CA ILE A 53 1.88 9.26 -0.05
C ILE A 53 1.64 9.29 -1.56
N LEU A 54 0.44 9.71 -1.99
CA LEU A 54 0.13 9.89 -3.42
C LEU A 54 1.01 10.97 -4.05
N ASP A 55 1.20 12.10 -3.37
CA ASP A 55 2.02 13.22 -3.85
C ASP A 55 3.52 12.84 -3.88
N LEU A 56 3.97 11.90 -3.03
CA LEU A 56 5.32 11.34 -3.04
C LEU A 56 5.54 10.31 -4.17
N ALA A 57 4.48 9.67 -4.65
CA ALA A 57 4.59 8.55 -5.57
C ALA A 57 4.92 9.00 -7.00
N ASP A 58 5.91 8.36 -7.62
CA ASP A 58 6.26 8.58 -9.03
C ASP A 58 5.15 8.10 -9.99
N THR A 59 4.34 7.13 -9.56
CA THR A 59 3.25 6.56 -10.34
C THR A 59 2.10 6.16 -9.42
N VAL A 60 0.89 6.60 -9.76
CA VAL A 60 -0.35 6.23 -9.06
C VAL A 60 -1.28 5.53 -10.05
N SER A 61 -1.74 4.33 -9.68
CA SER A 61 -2.74 3.57 -10.44
C SER A 61 -4.01 3.41 -9.61
N GLU A 62 -5.17 3.67 -10.23
CA GLU A 62 -6.47 3.46 -9.60
C GLU A 62 -7.13 2.21 -10.18
N LEU A 63 -7.37 1.21 -9.32
CA LEU A 63 -8.09 0.00 -9.69
C LEU A 63 -9.57 0.15 -9.35
N ARG A 64 -10.43 0.07 -10.36
CA ARG A 64 -11.89 0.08 -10.20
C ARG A 64 -12.46 -1.31 -10.48
N PRO A 65 -13.29 -1.88 -9.59
CA PRO A 65 -13.91 -3.16 -9.86
C PRO A 65 -14.91 -3.02 -11.03
N VAL A 66 -14.77 -3.88 -12.04
CA VAL A 66 -15.78 -4.03 -13.11
C VAL A 66 -16.89 -5.00 -12.69
N LYS A 67 -16.53 -5.99 -11.88
CA LYS A 67 -17.44 -6.98 -11.29
C LYS A 67 -16.85 -7.49 -9.98
N HIS A 68 -17.57 -7.40 -8.87
CA HIS A 68 -17.10 -7.87 -7.57
C HIS A 68 -18.04 -8.95 -6.99
N ALA A 69 -17.48 -9.98 -6.35
CA ALA A 69 -18.28 -11.09 -5.78
C ALA A 69 -19.20 -10.61 -4.66
N PHE A 70 -18.75 -9.62 -3.88
CA PHE A 70 -19.54 -8.95 -2.86
C PHE A 70 -20.85 -8.37 -3.41
N ASP A 71 -20.85 -7.80 -4.62
CA ASP A 71 -22.05 -7.23 -5.25
C ASP A 71 -23.10 -8.32 -5.57
N ALA A 72 -22.65 -9.57 -5.73
CA ALA A 72 -23.51 -10.74 -5.89
C ALA A 72 -23.92 -11.39 -4.56
N GLY A 73 -23.63 -10.74 -3.42
CA GLY A 73 -23.99 -11.21 -2.08
C GLY A 73 -23.01 -12.22 -1.46
N VAL A 74 -21.88 -12.48 -2.11
CA VAL A 74 -20.82 -13.32 -1.52
C VAL A 74 -20.14 -12.54 -0.40
N LYS A 75 -20.24 -13.05 0.82
CA LYS A 75 -19.58 -12.46 2.00
C LYS A 75 -18.11 -12.88 2.07
N ALA A 76 -17.36 -12.23 2.95
CA ALA A 76 -16.01 -12.62 3.29
C ALA A 76 -15.94 -14.11 3.67
N GLN A 77 -14.94 -14.80 3.17
CA GLN A 77 -14.74 -16.24 3.34
C GLN A 77 -13.47 -16.50 4.16
N MET A 78 -13.58 -17.43 5.09
CA MET A 78 -12.43 -17.89 5.88
C MET A 78 -11.37 -18.51 4.97
N GLY A 79 -10.11 -18.11 5.16
CA GLY A 79 -8.96 -18.52 4.37
C GLY A 79 -8.79 -17.79 3.03
N ILE A 80 -9.71 -16.88 2.67
CA ILE A 80 -9.61 -16.03 1.48
C ILE A 80 -9.53 -14.57 1.90
N ASP A 81 -10.52 -14.10 2.66
CA ASP A 81 -10.65 -12.71 3.08
C ASP A 81 -10.21 -12.50 4.55
N TYR A 82 -10.30 -13.54 5.38
CA TYR A 82 -9.90 -13.52 6.80
C TYR A 82 -9.52 -14.90 7.36
#